data_AF-A0A8T2BUT5-F1
#
_entry.id   AF-A0A8T2BUT5-F1
#
_cell.length_a   1.000
_cell.length_b   1.000
_cell.length_c   1.000
_cell.angle_alpha   90.00
_cell.angle_beta   90.00
_cell.angle_gamma   90.00
#
_symmetry.space_group_name_H-M   'P 1'
#
loop_
_entity.id
_entity.type
_entity.pdbx_description
1 polymer ?
#
loop_
_entity_poly.entity_id
_entity_poly.type
_entity_poly.pdbx_seq_one_letter_code
_entity_poly.pdbx_strand_id
1 'polypeptide(L)'
;SESPHFLCIAVVFVLSFFSLIVVCLGIRRLLHLLHKREEVTQLQHHVTFRGVSPAAPSRCLWKYDVFLSFRGVDVRKGFLSHLYKALTDNGIHTFRDDTELQRGNFISPALLEAIEQSRFAVVVLSENYATSRWCLQELVHITDCVDKKRLQLIPVFFGVDPSHVKKQSGNFAKAFAEHEKRPDTKTVETWRKAMAKVGLISGWDSRNWNEESKLIGELVQDLSDRLFSPVSSSDTGELIGMSTHMRSIYPLMSVDPNDVRMIGIWGMGGIGKTTIAKYVYKVFLSEFDGVSLLENVKRDFKRYGPSHLREKILSEIFRKKDVNTWNKDSDVMKERLCGKKILLVL
;
A
#
# COMPACT_ATOMS: atom_id res chain seq x y z
N SER A 1 -32.48 23.38 39.85
CA SER A 1 -33.30 22.19 39.57
C SER A 1 -32.77 21.52 38.31
N GLU A 2 -31.76 20.69 38.45
CA GLU A 2 -31.22 19.91 37.33
C GLU A 2 -32.06 18.63 37.15
N SER A 3 -32.50 18.41 35.92
CA SER A 3 -33.45 17.39 35.53
C SER A 3 -32.87 15.96 35.69
N PRO A 4 -33.65 14.98 36.19
CA PRO A 4 -33.24 13.57 36.31
C PRO A 4 -33.00 12.86 34.96
N HIS A 5 -33.26 13.53 33.82
CA HIS A 5 -33.01 12.99 32.48
C HIS A 5 -31.54 13.01 32.05
N PHE A 6 -30.73 13.95 32.55
CA PHE A 6 -29.29 14.02 32.20
C PHE A 6 -28.47 12.93 32.89
N LEU A 7 -28.82 12.58 34.13
CA LEU A 7 -28.15 11.52 34.89
C LEU A 7 -28.40 10.13 34.28
N CYS A 8 -29.60 9.90 33.74
CA CYS A 8 -29.98 8.62 33.15
C CYS A 8 -29.27 8.37 31.79
N ILE A 9 -29.06 9.41 30.98
CA ILE A 9 -28.35 9.30 29.69
C ILE A 9 -26.83 9.10 29.91
N ALA A 10 -26.24 9.77 30.90
CA ALA A 10 -24.83 9.58 31.24
C ALA A 10 -24.55 8.15 31.75
N VAL A 11 -25.42 7.59 32.59
CA VAL A 11 -25.28 6.22 33.11
C VAL A 11 -25.43 5.16 32.00
N VAL A 12 -26.32 5.36 31.02
CA VAL A 12 -26.47 4.44 29.88
C VAL A 12 -25.26 4.52 28.93
N PHE A 13 -24.68 5.70 28.71
CA PHE A 13 -23.46 5.86 27.93
C PHE A 13 -22.26 5.20 28.61
N VAL A 14 -22.10 5.40 29.92
CA VAL A 14 -21.02 4.80 30.72
C VAL A 14 -21.14 3.27 30.73
N LEU A 15 -22.34 2.72 30.95
CA LEU A 15 -22.56 1.26 30.92
C LEU A 15 -22.35 0.64 29.54
N SER A 16 -22.67 1.36 28.45
CA SER A 16 -22.39 0.90 27.08
C SER A 16 -20.89 0.94 26.72
N PHE A 17 -20.15 1.91 27.26
CA PHE A 17 -18.70 2.04 27.11
C PHE A 17 -17.97 0.97 27.92
N PHE A 18 -18.43 0.69 29.15
CA PHE A 18 -17.93 -0.43 29.95
C PHE A 18 -18.22 -1.78 29.29
N SER A 19 -19.38 -1.97 28.66
CA SER A 19 -19.66 -3.21 27.91
C SER A 19 -18.72 -3.40 26.72
N LEU A 20 -18.41 -2.33 25.97
CA LEU A 20 -17.46 -2.39 24.86
C LEU A 20 -16.02 -2.60 25.35
N ILE A 21 -15.60 -1.93 26.43
CA ILE A 21 -14.30 -2.15 27.07
C ILE A 21 -14.20 -3.58 27.61
N VAL A 22 -15.24 -4.14 28.22
CA VAL A 22 -15.24 -5.52 28.73
C VAL A 22 -15.15 -6.53 27.57
N VAL A 23 -15.81 -6.25 26.45
CA VAL A 23 -15.68 -7.08 25.23
C VAL A 23 -14.29 -6.95 24.62
N CYS A 24 -13.73 -5.74 24.52
CA CYS A 24 -12.38 -5.50 24.00
C CYS A 24 -11.29 -6.06 24.92
N LEU A 25 -11.42 -5.93 26.24
CA LEU A 25 -10.55 -6.54 27.24
C LEU A 25 -10.71 -8.06 27.25
N GLY A 26 -11.93 -8.57 27.03
CA GLY A 26 -12.20 -10.00 26.86
C GLY A 26 -11.51 -10.55 25.62
N ILE A 27 -11.58 -9.86 24.48
CA ILE A 27 -10.89 -10.22 23.25
C ILE A 27 -9.38 -10.10 23.40
N ARG A 28 -8.87 -9.04 24.06
CA ARG A 28 -7.43 -8.86 24.32
C ARG A 28 -6.89 -9.91 25.28
N ARG A 29 -7.65 -10.28 26.32
CA ARG A 29 -7.29 -11.33 27.28
C ARG A 29 -7.40 -12.72 26.63
N LEU A 30 -8.37 -12.92 25.74
CA LEU A 30 -8.47 -14.12 24.90
C LEU A 30 -7.26 -14.22 23.97
N LEU A 31 -6.90 -13.16 23.23
CA LEU A 31 -5.72 -13.11 22.38
C LEU A 31 -4.42 -13.33 23.18
N HIS A 32 -4.31 -12.74 24.37
CA HIS A 32 -3.16 -12.95 25.27
C HIS A 32 -3.11 -14.38 25.85
N LEU A 33 -4.25 -15.02 26.12
CA LEU A 33 -4.32 -16.42 26.53
C LEU A 33 -4.02 -17.37 25.36
N LEU A 34 -4.38 -16.99 24.14
CA LEU A 34 -4.02 -17.71 22.92
C LEU A 34 -2.51 -17.63 22.66
N HIS A 35 -1.88 -16.49 22.95
CA HIS A 35 -0.43 -16.30 22.81
C HIS A 35 0.38 -17.00 23.92
N LYS A 36 -0.10 -16.97 25.18
CA LYS A 36 0.60 -17.63 26.31
C LYS A 36 0.54 -19.17 26.25
N ARG A 37 -0.39 -19.74 25.49
CA ARG A 37 -0.49 -21.20 25.28
C ARG A 37 0.55 -21.72 24.27
N GLU A 38 1.19 -20.83 23.52
CA GLU A 38 2.20 -21.13 22.51
C GLU A 38 3.57 -21.48 23.14
N GLU A 39 3.86 -21.03 24.37
CA GLU A 39 5.14 -21.30 25.04
C GLU A 39 5.19 -22.64 25.81
N VAL A 40 4.06 -23.31 26.06
CA VAL A 40 4.00 -24.49 26.98
C VAL A 40 3.85 -25.82 26.24
N THR A 41 3.95 -25.88 24.91
CA THR A 41 3.84 -27.15 24.18
C THR A 41 4.95 -27.32 23.14
N GLN A 42 6.19 -27.25 23.62
CA GLN A 42 7.36 -27.80 22.94
C GLN A 42 7.97 -28.89 23.82
N LEU A 43 7.46 -30.12 23.70
CA LEU A 43 8.23 -31.32 24.00
C LEU A 43 7.68 -32.49 23.17
N GLN A 44 8.46 -32.80 22.12
CA GLN A 44 8.61 -34.06 21.39
C GLN A 44 7.37 -34.65 20.70
N HIS A 45 7.41 -34.75 19.37
CA HIS A 45 7.77 -35.99 18.68
C HIS A 45 7.99 -35.77 17.17
N HIS A 46 9.00 -36.46 16.65
CA HIS A 46 9.51 -36.39 15.29
C HIS A 46 8.73 -37.35 14.38
N VAL A 47 8.02 -36.86 13.35
CA VAL A 47 7.55 -37.68 12.21
C VAL A 47 7.62 -36.85 10.93
N THR A 48 8.38 -37.36 9.97
CA THR A 48 8.59 -36.77 8.63
C THR A 48 7.39 -37.08 7.72
N PHE A 49 6.81 -36.06 7.07
CA PHE A 49 5.84 -36.27 5.98
C PHE A 49 6.25 -35.54 4.70
N ARG A 50 6.15 -36.25 3.57
CA ARG A 50 6.53 -35.82 2.21
C ARG A 50 5.67 -34.65 1.73
N GLY A 51 6.33 -33.73 1.04
CA GLY A 51 5.80 -32.45 0.58
C GLY A 51 4.56 -32.56 -0.31
N VAL A 52 3.55 -31.78 0.05
CA VAL A 52 2.58 -31.22 -0.89
C VAL A 52 2.97 -29.78 -1.10
N SER A 53 3.20 -29.39 -2.36
CA SER A 53 3.56 -28.01 -2.73
C SER A 53 2.41 -27.08 -2.31
N PRO A 54 2.64 -26.09 -1.43
CA PRO A 54 1.60 -25.14 -1.09
C PRO A 54 1.36 -24.26 -2.31
N ALA A 55 0.11 -24.28 -2.80
CA ALA A 55 -0.36 -23.32 -3.80
C ALA A 55 0.03 -21.91 -3.34
N ALA A 56 0.64 -21.14 -4.23
CA ALA A 56 1.19 -19.83 -3.93
C ALA A 56 0.13 -18.97 -3.22
N PRO A 57 0.45 -18.35 -2.07
CA PRO A 57 -0.46 -17.39 -1.47
C PRO A 57 -0.69 -16.29 -2.49
N SER A 58 -1.93 -15.82 -2.60
CA SER A 58 -2.28 -14.59 -3.30
C SER A 58 -1.44 -13.46 -2.71
N ARG A 59 -0.25 -13.23 -3.29
CA ARG A 59 0.67 -12.18 -2.84
C ARG A 59 -0.07 -10.86 -2.99
N CYS A 60 -0.08 -10.06 -1.92
CA CYS A 60 -0.35 -8.62 -1.99
C CYS A 60 0.36 -8.09 -3.24
N LEU A 61 -0.38 -7.54 -4.23
CA LEU A 61 0.17 -7.23 -5.55
C LEU A 61 1.35 -6.25 -5.46
N TRP A 62 1.36 -5.39 -4.45
CA TRP A 62 2.37 -4.36 -4.25
C TRP A 62 2.72 -4.21 -2.76
N LYS A 63 4.03 -4.09 -2.47
CA LYS A 63 4.59 -3.78 -1.15
C LYS A 63 4.73 -2.28 -0.95
N TYR A 64 4.97 -1.53 -2.03
CA TYR A 64 5.11 -0.08 -2.03
C TYR A 64 4.09 0.54 -2.97
N ASP A 65 3.64 1.74 -2.63
CA ASP A 65 2.84 2.56 -3.54
C ASP A 65 3.73 3.16 -4.62
N VAL A 66 4.89 3.71 -4.23
CA VAL A 66 5.79 4.45 -5.14
C VAL A 66 7.22 3.93 -5.03
N PHE A 67 7.87 3.69 -6.16
CA PHE A 67 9.32 3.56 -6.29
C PHE A 67 9.92 4.88 -6.81
N LEU A 68 10.89 5.46 -6.11
CA LEU A 68 11.62 6.64 -6.56
C LEU A 68 12.96 6.24 -7.20
N SER A 69 13.11 6.48 -8.50
CA SER A 69 14.40 6.40 -9.20
C SER A 69 14.93 7.80 -9.49
N PHE A 70 16.19 8.06 -9.18
CA PHE A 70 16.77 9.40 -9.26
C PHE A 70 18.30 9.35 -9.31
N ARG A 71 18.92 10.47 -9.68
CA ARG A 71 20.36 10.67 -9.51
C ARG A 71 20.65 11.32 -8.17
N GLY A 72 21.29 10.60 -7.25
CA GLY A 72 21.45 11.09 -5.88
C GLY A 72 22.33 12.33 -5.77
N VAL A 73 23.37 12.44 -6.59
CA VAL A 73 24.23 13.64 -6.63
C VAL A 73 23.44 14.91 -6.98
N ASP A 74 22.41 14.80 -7.81
CA ASP A 74 21.71 15.96 -8.35
C ASP A 74 20.56 16.42 -7.43
N VAL A 75 19.75 15.49 -6.92
CA VAL A 75 18.45 15.84 -6.29
C VAL A 75 18.28 15.39 -4.84
N ARG A 76 19.19 14.57 -4.29
CA ARG A 76 18.99 13.86 -3.00
C ARG A 76 18.66 14.79 -1.82
N LYS A 77 19.39 15.91 -1.69
CA LYS A 77 19.28 16.83 -0.55
C LYS A 77 18.25 17.95 -0.74
N GLY A 78 17.87 18.24 -1.98
CA GLY A 78 16.89 19.26 -2.33
C GLY A 78 15.54 18.64 -2.63
N PHE A 79 15.07 18.81 -3.87
CA PHE A 79 13.81 18.34 -4.42
C PHE A 79 13.36 16.95 -3.92
N LEU A 80 14.22 15.95 -4.01
CA LEU A 80 13.84 14.57 -3.66
C LEU A 80 13.55 14.40 -2.16
N SER A 81 14.29 15.09 -1.30
CA SER A 81 14.06 15.02 0.15
C SER A 81 12.68 15.56 0.52
N HIS A 82 12.27 16.65 -0.12
CA HIS A 82 10.95 17.27 0.04
C HIS A 82 9.84 16.43 -0.58
N LEU A 83 10.07 15.87 -1.78
CA LEU A 83 9.12 14.95 -2.42
C LEU A 83 8.87 13.72 -1.54
N TYR A 84 9.93 13.06 -1.07
CA TYR A 84 9.81 11.89 -0.21
C TYR A 84 9.06 12.20 1.10
N LYS A 85 9.37 13.35 1.72
CA LYS A 85 8.64 13.81 2.91
C LYS A 85 7.15 14.02 2.60
N ALA A 86 6.82 14.72 1.51
CA ALA A 86 5.44 15.01 1.15
C ALA A 86 4.63 13.73 0.83
N LEU A 87 5.24 12.76 0.15
CA LEU A 87 4.64 11.43 -0.07
C LEU A 87 4.34 10.73 1.27
N THR A 88 5.31 10.74 2.19
CA THR A 88 5.21 10.10 3.50
C THR A 88 4.15 10.78 4.38
N ASP A 89 4.12 12.11 4.41
CA ASP A 89 3.12 12.91 5.13
C ASP A 89 1.69 12.63 4.65
N ASN A 90 1.54 12.23 3.37
CA ASN A 90 0.26 11.85 2.76
C ASN A 90 -0.03 10.33 2.84
N GLY A 91 0.77 9.57 3.59
CA GLY A 91 0.58 8.13 3.80
C GLY A 91 0.91 7.25 2.60
N ILE A 92 1.62 7.78 1.60
CA ILE A 92 2.02 7.05 0.40
C ILE A 92 3.31 6.27 0.70
N HIS A 93 3.19 4.95 0.78
CA HIS A 93 4.30 4.08 1.14
C HIS A 93 5.34 4.03 0.01
N THR A 94 6.46 4.71 0.21
CA THR A 94 7.43 4.99 -0.85
C THR A 94 8.75 4.28 -0.61
N PHE A 95 9.19 3.50 -1.58
CA PHE A 95 10.57 3.02 -1.64
C PHE A 95 11.46 4.08 -2.29
N ARG A 96 12.53 4.46 -1.58
CA ARG A 96 13.54 5.40 -2.06
C ARG A 96 14.80 4.63 -2.41
N ASP A 97 15.24 4.70 -3.66
CA ASP A 97 16.51 4.11 -4.07
C ASP A 97 17.71 4.90 -3.50
N ASP A 98 18.07 4.64 -2.24
CA ASP A 98 19.27 5.18 -1.60
C ASP A 98 20.51 4.31 -1.83
N THR A 99 20.50 3.43 -2.85
CA THR A 99 21.56 2.43 -3.07
C THR A 99 22.91 2.99 -3.50
N GLU A 100 23.04 4.28 -3.85
CA GLU A 100 24.38 4.90 -4.01
C GLU A 100 25.22 4.84 -2.71
N LEU A 101 24.61 4.60 -1.54
CA LEU A 101 25.32 4.35 -0.28
C LEU A 101 25.91 2.92 -0.20
N GLN A 102 25.37 1.96 -0.96
CA GLN A 102 25.88 0.60 -1.04
C GLN A 102 26.87 0.46 -2.19
N ARG A 103 28.16 0.52 -1.87
CA ARG A 103 29.25 0.31 -2.84
C ARG A 103 29.13 -1.08 -3.49
N GLY A 104 28.76 -1.15 -4.77
CA GLY A 104 28.69 -2.39 -5.54
C GLY A 104 28.30 -2.15 -7.01
N ASN A 105 28.76 -3.03 -7.92
CA ASN A 105 28.59 -2.89 -9.38
C ASN A 105 27.32 -3.57 -9.94
N PHE A 106 26.43 -4.11 -9.09
CA PHE A 106 25.27 -4.90 -9.51
C PHE A 106 24.00 -4.46 -8.78
N ILE A 107 22.90 -4.30 -9.51
CA ILE A 107 21.58 -4.10 -8.93
C ILE A 107 21.31 -5.23 -7.95
N SER A 108 21.02 -4.87 -6.69
CA SER A 108 20.67 -5.89 -5.70
C SER A 108 19.34 -6.54 -6.12
N PRO A 109 19.19 -7.87 -6.00
CA PRO A 109 17.90 -8.53 -6.26
C PRO A 109 16.73 -7.89 -5.50
N ALA A 110 17.01 -7.37 -4.30
CA ALA A 110 16.06 -6.64 -3.47
C ALA A 110 15.53 -5.35 -4.13
N LEU A 111 16.34 -4.66 -4.94
CA LEU A 111 15.93 -3.44 -5.65
C LEU A 111 15.01 -3.76 -6.83
N LEU A 112 15.34 -4.79 -7.61
CA LEU A 112 14.45 -5.27 -8.69
C LEU A 112 13.11 -5.72 -8.11
N GLU A 113 13.15 -6.46 -7.00
CA GLU A 113 11.94 -6.87 -6.28
C GLU A 113 11.13 -5.65 -5.78
N ALA A 114 11.78 -4.60 -5.29
CA ALA A 114 11.09 -3.38 -4.89
C ALA A 114 10.39 -2.68 -6.08
N ILE A 115 11.01 -2.66 -7.26
CA ILE A 115 10.40 -2.13 -8.49
C ILE A 115 9.17 -2.97 -8.86
N GLU A 116 9.31 -4.30 -8.89
CA GLU A 116 8.21 -5.21 -9.23
C GLU A 116 7.06 -5.18 -8.22
N GLN A 117 7.36 -4.88 -6.96
CA GLN A 117 6.38 -4.74 -5.87
C GLN A 117 5.89 -3.29 -5.68
N SER A 118 6.09 -2.40 -6.64
CA SER A 118 5.61 -1.01 -6.58
C SER A 118 4.46 -0.75 -7.55
N ARG A 119 3.46 0.06 -7.14
CA ARG A 119 2.31 0.45 -8.00
C ARG A 119 2.73 1.47 -9.06
N PHE A 120 3.48 2.49 -8.61
CA PHE A 120 3.98 3.57 -9.44
C PHE A 120 5.52 3.61 -9.39
N ALA A 121 6.15 3.99 -10.49
CA ALA A 121 7.56 4.38 -10.50
C ALA A 121 7.65 5.86 -10.88
N VAL A 122 8.15 6.69 -9.97
CA VAL A 122 8.47 8.10 -10.25
C VAL A 122 9.95 8.17 -10.59
N VAL A 123 10.24 8.57 -11.83
CA VAL A 123 11.62 8.68 -12.32
C VAL A 123 11.98 10.15 -12.44
N VAL A 124 12.86 10.62 -11.56
CA VAL A 124 13.35 12.01 -11.53
C VAL A 124 14.58 12.10 -12.44
N LEU A 125 14.34 12.53 -13.68
CA LEU A 125 15.35 12.72 -14.72
C LEU A 125 16.01 14.09 -14.55
N SER A 126 17.22 14.10 -13.99
CA SER A 126 18.06 15.28 -13.83
C SER A 126 19.20 15.34 -14.85
N GLU A 127 19.94 16.45 -14.86
CA GLU A 127 21.02 16.73 -15.82
C GLU A 127 22.06 15.61 -15.93
N ASN A 128 22.46 14.99 -14.80
CA ASN A 128 23.49 13.95 -14.77
C ASN A 128 22.90 12.54 -14.61
N TYR A 129 21.60 12.35 -14.79
CA TYR A 129 20.95 11.04 -14.60
C TYR A 129 21.62 9.93 -15.41
N ALA A 130 21.85 10.17 -16.71
CA ALA A 130 22.45 9.18 -17.60
C ALA A 130 23.94 8.93 -17.35
N THR A 131 24.62 9.70 -16.50
CA THR A 131 26.02 9.41 -16.14
C THR A 131 26.15 8.15 -15.27
N SER A 132 25.08 7.82 -14.54
CA SER A 132 25.01 6.64 -13.68
C SER A 132 24.55 5.40 -14.45
N ARG A 133 25.41 4.37 -14.52
CA ARG A 133 25.02 3.07 -15.08
C ARG A 133 23.84 2.47 -14.33
N TRP A 134 23.82 2.68 -13.02
CA TRP A 134 22.79 2.15 -12.14
C TRP A 134 21.41 2.72 -12.50
N CYS A 135 21.29 4.05 -12.55
CA CYS A 135 20.05 4.74 -12.91
C CYS A 135 19.54 4.30 -14.30
N LEU A 136 20.44 4.01 -15.25
CA LEU A 136 20.08 3.51 -16.58
C LEU A 136 19.61 2.04 -16.56
N GLN A 137 20.23 1.18 -15.75
CA GLN A 137 19.82 -0.21 -15.58
C GLN A 137 18.46 -0.31 -14.87
N GLU A 138 18.23 0.51 -13.84
CA GLU A 138 16.92 0.65 -13.20
C GLU A 138 15.86 1.09 -14.20
N LEU A 139 16.18 2.11 -15.02
CA LEU A 139 15.25 2.63 -16.01
C LEU A 139 14.81 1.55 -17.01
N VAL A 140 15.74 0.70 -17.46
CA VAL A 140 15.41 -0.45 -18.31
C VAL A 140 14.41 -1.37 -17.61
N HIS A 141 14.69 -1.76 -16.36
CA HIS A 141 13.82 -2.67 -15.63
C HIS A 141 12.43 -2.07 -15.35
N ILE A 142 12.37 -0.78 -15.02
CA ILE A 142 11.12 -0.04 -14.87
C ILE A 142 10.35 -0.06 -16.20
N THR A 143 10.99 0.23 -17.33
CA THR A 143 10.33 0.22 -18.64
C THR A 143 9.81 -1.16 -19.05
N ASP A 144 10.51 -2.24 -18.66
CA ASP A 144 10.06 -3.62 -18.86
C ASP A 144 8.81 -3.93 -18.02
N CYS A 145 8.77 -3.45 -16.78
CA CYS A 145 7.60 -3.63 -15.90
C CYS A 145 6.39 -2.85 -16.40
N VAL A 146 6.60 -1.66 -16.98
CA VAL A 146 5.55 -0.89 -17.67
C VAL A 146 5.00 -1.65 -18.87
N ASP A 147 5.85 -2.26 -19.70
CA ASP A 147 5.39 -3.06 -20.86
C ASP A 147 4.57 -4.28 -20.45
N LYS A 148 4.92 -4.88 -19.31
CA LYS A 148 4.18 -5.98 -18.69
C LYS A 148 2.93 -5.52 -17.93
N LYS A 149 2.61 -4.22 -17.95
CA LYS A 149 1.48 -3.59 -17.25
C LYS A 149 1.47 -3.87 -15.73
N ARG A 150 2.65 -3.99 -15.12
CA ARG A 150 2.81 -4.30 -13.69
C ARG A 150 2.91 -3.05 -12.80
N LEU A 151 3.43 -1.96 -13.36
CA LEU A 151 3.57 -0.67 -12.70
C LEU A 151 3.26 0.47 -13.69
N GLN A 152 2.86 1.62 -13.16
CA GLN A 152 2.70 2.85 -13.95
C GLN A 152 3.90 3.77 -13.75
N LEU A 153 4.48 4.25 -14.85
CA LEU A 153 5.64 5.16 -14.83
C LEU A 153 5.19 6.62 -14.91
N ILE A 154 5.74 7.46 -14.02
CA ILE A 154 5.52 8.91 -13.95
C ILE A 154 6.88 9.61 -14.06
N PRO A 155 7.22 10.19 -15.22
CA PRO A 155 8.47 10.93 -15.37
C PRO A 155 8.38 12.33 -14.76
N VAL A 156 9.45 12.74 -14.08
CA VAL A 156 9.69 14.11 -13.63
C VAL A 156 10.97 14.60 -14.30
N PHE A 157 10.84 15.56 -15.21
CA PHE A 157 11.95 16.19 -15.92
C PHE A 157 12.46 17.36 -15.09
N PHE A 158 13.50 17.10 -14.28
CA PHE A 158 14.01 18.06 -13.30
C PHE A 158 15.17 18.86 -13.88
N GLY A 159 14.90 20.12 -14.22
CA GLY A 159 15.90 21.03 -14.81
C GLY A 159 16.35 20.65 -16.22
N VAL A 160 15.66 19.70 -16.87
CA VAL A 160 16.02 19.18 -18.20
C VAL A 160 14.85 19.25 -19.16
N ASP A 161 15.17 19.43 -20.44
CA ASP A 161 14.17 19.37 -21.49
C ASP A 161 13.74 17.92 -21.79
N PRO A 162 12.44 17.57 -21.79
CA PRO A 162 11.98 16.24 -22.19
C PRO A 162 12.48 15.83 -23.57
N SER A 163 12.65 16.76 -24.50
CA SER A 163 13.20 16.49 -25.83
C SER A 163 14.67 16.05 -25.78
N HIS A 164 15.46 16.56 -24.81
CA HIS A 164 16.83 16.11 -24.58
C HIS A 164 16.87 14.69 -24.03
N VAL A 165 15.93 14.31 -23.17
CA VAL A 165 15.78 12.92 -22.70
C VAL A 165 15.41 12.01 -23.87
N LYS A 166 14.40 12.39 -24.65
CA LYS A 166 13.89 11.60 -25.79
C LYS A 166 14.94 11.37 -26.88
N LYS A 167 15.70 12.41 -27.22
CA LYS A 167 16.72 12.36 -28.29
C LYS A 167 18.12 12.02 -27.76
N GLN A 168 18.28 11.89 -26.45
CA GLN A 168 19.57 11.79 -25.76
C GLN A 168 20.56 12.88 -26.24
N SER A 169 20.11 14.13 -26.29
CA SER A 169 20.92 15.29 -26.70
C SER A 169 21.45 16.08 -25.50
N GLY A 170 22.30 17.09 -25.74
CA GLY A 170 22.91 17.89 -24.68
C GLY A 170 23.82 17.05 -23.77
N ASN A 171 23.64 17.15 -22.45
CA ASN A 171 24.47 16.39 -21.50
C ASN A 171 24.22 14.88 -21.54
N PHE A 172 23.02 14.45 -21.93
CA PHE A 172 22.76 13.02 -22.15
C PHE A 172 23.61 12.47 -23.30
N ALA A 173 23.83 13.24 -24.38
CA ALA A 173 24.71 12.81 -25.47
C ALA A 173 26.15 12.56 -24.97
N LYS A 174 26.67 13.48 -24.14
CA LYS A 174 28.00 13.33 -23.52
C LYS A 174 28.06 12.09 -22.64
N ALA A 175 27.04 11.88 -21.80
CA ALA A 175 26.97 10.71 -20.92
C ALA A 175 26.95 9.39 -21.71
N PHE A 176 26.17 9.31 -22.79
CA PHE A 176 26.14 8.12 -23.64
C PHE A 176 27.44 7.92 -24.42
N ALA A 177 28.08 8.97 -24.91
CA ALA A 177 29.39 8.87 -25.56
C ALA A 177 30.46 8.26 -24.63
N GLU A 178 30.42 8.59 -23.33
CA GLU A 178 31.32 7.96 -22.35
C GLU A 178 30.99 6.48 -22.11
N HIS A 179 29.71 6.09 -22.13
CA HIS A 179 29.32 4.68 -21.98
C HIS A 179 29.68 3.85 -23.23
N GLU A 180 29.65 4.44 -24.42
CA GLU A 180 29.99 3.80 -25.70
C GLU A 180 31.49 3.48 -25.85
N LYS A 181 32.36 4.11 -25.05
CA LYS A 181 33.79 3.73 -24.99
C LYS A 181 34.02 2.33 -24.42
N ARG A 182 33.00 1.70 -23.85
CA ARG A 182 33.08 0.37 -23.25
C ARG A 182 32.73 -0.73 -24.27
N PRO A 183 33.19 -1.98 -24.05
CA PRO A 183 32.93 -3.06 -25.00
C PRO A 183 31.46 -3.47 -25.14
N ASP A 184 30.62 -3.12 -24.15
CA ASP A 184 29.24 -3.59 -24.05
C ASP A 184 28.24 -2.66 -24.77
N THR A 185 28.32 -2.65 -26.10
CA THR A 185 27.50 -1.78 -26.96
C THR A 185 26.00 -2.15 -26.93
N LYS A 186 25.67 -3.43 -26.77
CA LYS A 186 24.28 -3.91 -26.69
C LYS A 186 23.55 -3.33 -25.48
N THR A 187 24.21 -3.29 -24.33
CA THR A 187 23.64 -2.70 -23.11
C THR A 187 23.43 -1.19 -23.25
N VAL A 188 24.31 -0.48 -23.96
CA VAL A 188 24.12 0.95 -24.21
C VAL A 188 22.91 1.20 -25.10
N GLU A 189 22.67 0.35 -26.10
CA GLU A 189 21.50 0.43 -26.95
C GLU A 189 20.18 0.23 -26.18
N THR A 190 20.14 -0.70 -25.21
CA THR A 190 18.96 -0.91 -24.36
C THR A 190 18.70 0.30 -23.46
N TRP A 191 19.75 0.90 -22.90
CA TRP A 191 19.63 2.16 -22.14
C TRP A 191 19.08 3.30 -22.98
N ARG A 192 19.56 3.47 -24.22
CA ARG A 192 19.05 4.49 -25.15
C ARG A 192 17.56 4.29 -25.44
N LYS A 193 17.14 3.05 -25.70
CA LYS A 193 15.74 2.70 -25.96
C LYS A 193 14.84 3.02 -24.76
N ALA A 194 15.24 2.61 -23.55
CA ALA A 194 14.50 2.90 -22.33
C ALA A 194 14.35 4.41 -22.11
N MET A 195 15.44 5.17 -22.24
CA MET A 195 15.42 6.62 -22.05
C MET A 195 14.58 7.35 -23.11
N ALA A 196 14.67 6.94 -24.37
CA ALA A 196 13.83 7.47 -25.45
C ALA A 196 12.34 7.23 -25.18
N LYS A 197 12.00 6.04 -24.69
CA LYS A 197 10.63 5.67 -24.30
C LYS A 197 10.12 6.54 -23.15
N VAL A 198 10.92 6.75 -22.11
CA VAL A 198 10.52 7.61 -20.98
C VAL A 198 10.33 9.06 -21.44
N GLY A 199 11.19 9.56 -22.32
CA GLY A 199 11.04 10.91 -22.90
C GLY A 199 9.83 11.10 -23.82
N LEU A 200 9.10 10.03 -24.18
CA LEU A 200 7.83 10.08 -24.91
C LEU A 200 6.61 10.14 -23.98
N ILE A 201 6.77 9.79 -22.71
CA ILE A 201 5.69 9.75 -21.74
C ILE A 201 5.44 11.17 -21.21
N SER A 202 4.17 11.58 -21.18
CA SER A 202 3.78 12.83 -20.53
C SER A 202 4.16 12.79 -19.05
N GLY A 203 4.87 13.83 -18.60
CA GLY A 203 5.37 13.92 -17.24
C GLY A 203 5.41 15.36 -16.75
N TRP A 204 6.07 15.53 -15.62
CA TRP A 204 6.16 16.81 -14.93
C TRP A 204 7.46 17.51 -15.29
N ASP A 205 7.39 18.61 -16.04
CA ASP A 205 8.56 19.44 -16.38
C ASP A 205 8.74 20.52 -15.33
N SER A 206 9.82 20.43 -14.54
CA SER A 206 10.06 21.37 -13.44
C SER A 206 10.31 22.80 -13.90
N ARG A 207 10.69 23.01 -15.17
CA ARG A 207 10.92 24.34 -15.75
C ARG A 207 9.63 25.13 -15.96
N ASN A 208 8.48 24.45 -15.95
CA ASN A 208 7.16 25.08 -16.04
C ASN A 208 6.66 25.60 -14.67
N TRP A 209 7.44 25.43 -13.60
CA TRP A 209 7.06 25.78 -12.24
C TRP A 209 8.03 26.81 -11.68
N ASN A 210 7.48 27.88 -11.09
CA ASN A 210 8.29 28.89 -10.40
C ASN A 210 8.79 28.41 -9.02
N GLU A 211 8.09 27.43 -8.42
CA GLU A 211 8.37 26.91 -7.08
C GLU A 211 8.33 25.37 -7.09
N GLU A 212 9.42 24.74 -6.66
CA GLU A 212 9.51 23.27 -6.56
C GLU A 212 8.47 22.69 -5.59
N SER A 213 8.11 23.43 -4.53
CA SER A 213 7.10 23.02 -3.55
C SER A 213 5.72 22.85 -4.17
N LYS A 214 5.34 23.71 -5.13
CA LYS A 214 4.07 23.60 -5.86
C LYS A 214 4.06 22.39 -6.78
N LEU A 215 5.15 22.16 -7.51
CA LEU A 215 5.34 20.95 -8.31
C LEU A 215 5.20 19.68 -7.45
N ILE A 216 5.87 19.65 -6.30
CA ILE A 216 5.79 18.52 -5.36
C ILE A 216 4.36 18.33 -4.86
N GLY A 217 3.69 19.41 -4.45
CA GLY A 217 2.31 19.36 -3.98
C GLY A 217 1.36 18.74 -5.01
N GLU A 218 1.46 19.18 -6.27
CA GLU A 218 0.62 18.71 -7.38
C GLU A 218 0.95 17.26 -7.78
N LEU A 219 2.23 16.89 -7.81
CA LEU A 219 2.65 15.51 -8.06
C LEU A 219 2.14 14.54 -6.98
N VAL A 220 2.26 14.93 -5.70
CA VAL A 220 1.78 14.11 -4.57
C VAL A 220 0.26 14.03 -4.59
N GLN A 221 -0.42 15.11 -4.95
CA GLN A 221 -1.87 15.16 -5.10
C GLN A 221 -2.35 14.24 -6.22
N ASP A 222 -1.72 14.27 -7.41
CA ASP A 222 -2.01 13.34 -8.52
C ASP A 222 -1.80 11.87 -8.13
N LEU A 223 -0.69 11.56 -7.45
CA LEU A 223 -0.43 10.21 -6.92
C LEU A 223 -1.48 9.77 -5.89
N SER A 224 -1.83 10.67 -4.97
CA SER A 224 -2.87 10.43 -3.97
C SER A 224 -4.22 10.14 -4.62
N ASP A 225 -4.58 10.91 -5.65
CA ASP A 225 -5.84 10.72 -6.36
C ASP A 225 -5.81 9.40 -7.15
N ARG A 226 -4.69 9.02 -7.77
CA ARG A 226 -4.57 7.70 -8.42
C ARG A 226 -4.66 6.53 -7.45
N LEU A 227 -4.17 6.70 -6.22
CA LEU A 227 -4.19 5.67 -5.18
C LEU A 227 -5.57 5.53 -4.53
N PHE A 228 -6.25 6.66 -4.27
CA PHE A 228 -7.42 6.71 -3.39
C PHE A 228 -8.73 7.06 -4.12
N SER A 229 -8.67 7.37 -5.42
CA SER A 229 -9.85 7.51 -6.26
C SER A 229 -10.50 6.14 -6.47
N PRO A 230 -11.83 6.04 -6.40
CA PRO A 230 -12.49 4.76 -6.55
C PRO A 230 -12.30 4.28 -7.99
N VAL A 231 -11.83 3.04 -8.16
CA VAL A 231 -12.07 2.31 -9.41
C VAL A 231 -13.58 2.36 -9.62
N SER A 232 -14.01 2.94 -10.74
CA SER A 232 -15.41 3.22 -11.06
C SER A 232 -16.25 1.94 -11.03
N SER A 233 -16.74 1.57 -9.85
CA SER A 233 -17.93 0.73 -9.71
C SER A 233 -19.10 1.71 -9.68
N SER A 234 -19.98 1.55 -10.66
CA SER A 234 -21.06 2.46 -11.06
C SER A 234 -22.17 2.69 -10.02
N ASP A 235 -21.88 2.52 -8.73
CA ASP A 235 -22.90 2.39 -7.67
C ASP A 235 -22.59 3.22 -6.41
N THR A 236 -21.66 4.16 -6.50
CA THR A 236 -21.55 5.26 -5.54
C THR A 236 -21.70 6.55 -6.33
N GLY A 237 -22.92 7.09 -6.36
CA GLY A 237 -23.12 8.48 -6.77
C GLY A 237 -22.11 9.38 -6.07
N GLU A 238 -21.62 10.40 -6.76
CA GLU A 238 -20.52 11.29 -6.36
C GLU A 238 -20.50 11.59 -4.85
N LEU A 239 -19.77 10.79 -4.09
CA LEU A 239 -19.53 11.05 -2.67
C LEU A 239 -18.35 12.02 -2.59
N ILE A 240 -18.68 13.32 -2.56
CA ILE A 240 -17.70 14.41 -2.45
C ILE A 240 -16.94 14.27 -1.12
N GLY A 241 -15.61 14.41 -1.17
CA GLY A 241 -14.74 14.45 0.02
C GLY A 241 -14.24 13.09 0.54
N MET A 242 -14.54 11.97 -0.13
CA MET A 242 -14.03 10.65 0.30
C MET A 242 -12.51 10.52 0.17
N SER A 243 -11.89 11.20 -0.79
CA SER A 243 -10.42 11.24 -0.93
C SER A 243 -9.75 11.81 0.32
N THR A 244 -10.31 12.87 0.92
CA THR A 244 -9.81 13.46 2.18
C THR A 244 -9.87 12.48 3.34
N HIS A 245 -11.00 11.77 3.51
CA HIS A 245 -11.10 10.75 4.53
C HIS A 245 -10.14 9.57 4.27
N MET A 246 -9.95 9.18 3.01
CA MET A 246 -9.04 8.10 2.66
C MET A 246 -7.58 8.44 2.97
N ARG A 247 -7.13 9.68 2.75
CA ARG A 247 -5.79 10.13 3.15
C ARG A 247 -5.52 9.98 4.65
N SER A 248 -6.55 10.12 5.49
CA SER A 248 -6.41 9.91 6.93
C SER A 248 -6.47 8.43 7.33
N ILE A 249 -7.24 7.61 6.61
CA ILE A 249 -7.48 6.19 6.96
C ILE A 249 -6.39 5.28 6.38
N TYR A 250 -5.95 5.52 5.15
CA TYR A 250 -4.96 4.70 4.44
C TYR A 250 -3.64 4.50 5.22
N PRO A 251 -3.01 5.55 5.81
CA PRO A 251 -1.79 5.35 6.60
C PRO A 251 -2.01 4.47 7.84
N LEU A 252 -3.21 4.53 8.45
CA LEU A 252 -3.57 3.69 9.59
C LEU A 252 -3.72 2.22 9.20
N MET A 253 -4.11 1.97 7.95
CA MET A 253 -4.28 0.64 7.36
C MET A 253 -2.96 -0.02 6.94
N SER A 254 -1.84 0.72 6.95
CA SER A 254 -0.53 0.23 6.47
C SER A 254 -0.15 -1.14 7.07
N VAL A 255 0.15 -2.08 6.17
CA VAL A 255 0.12 -3.52 6.45
C VAL A 255 1.53 -4.06 6.68
N ASP A 256 1.96 -4.08 7.93
CA ASP A 256 2.88 -5.13 8.36
C ASP A 256 2.10 -6.46 8.31
N PRO A 257 2.61 -7.51 7.63
CA PRO A 257 1.92 -8.80 7.52
C PRO A 257 1.61 -9.48 8.86
N ASN A 258 2.20 -9.06 9.99
CA ASN A 258 1.99 -9.66 11.31
C ASN A 258 1.23 -8.76 12.31
N ASP A 259 0.64 -7.64 11.89
CA ASP A 259 -0.02 -6.68 12.79
C ASP A 259 -1.55 -6.75 12.72
N VAL A 260 -2.22 -6.62 13.87
CA VAL A 260 -3.69 -6.57 13.99
C VAL A 260 -4.10 -5.16 14.40
N ARG A 261 -4.76 -4.43 13.49
CA ARG A 261 -5.18 -3.04 13.72
C ARG A 261 -6.69 -2.90 13.84
N MET A 262 -7.12 -2.05 14.78
CA MET A 262 -8.50 -1.62 14.92
C MET A 262 -8.58 -0.11 14.71
N ILE A 263 -9.33 0.32 13.70
CA ILE A 263 -9.53 1.73 13.37
C ILE A 263 -10.98 2.10 13.70
N GLY A 264 -11.16 3.06 14.61
CA GLY A 264 -12.47 3.57 14.99
C GLY A 264 -12.84 4.83 14.21
N ILE A 265 -14.01 4.86 13.57
CA ILE A 265 -14.61 6.06 13.00
C ILE A 265 -15.71 6.55 13.95
N TRP A 266 -15.49 7.67 14.64
CA TRP A 266 -16.44 8.24 15.60
C TRP A 266 -16.83 9.69 15.24
N GLY A 267 -17.94 10.17 15.82
CA GLY A 267 -18.48 11.51 15.53
C GLY A 267 -20.01 11.54 15.67
N MET A 268 -20.59 12.74 15.54
CA MET A 268 -22.03 12.97 15.67
C MET A 268 -22.86 12.10 14.71
N GLY A 269 -24.12 11.83 15.08
CA GLY A 269 -25.06 11.15 14.20
C GLY A 269 -25.22 11.91 12.86
N GLY A 270 -25.39 11.17 11.76
CA GLY A 270 -25.63 11.78 10.43
C GLY A 270 -24.39 12.23 9.65
N ILE A 271 -23.20 12.33 10.27
CA ILE A 271 -21.97 12.81 9.59
C ILE A 271 -21.36 11.85 8.55
N GLY A 272 -22.04 10.76 8.21
CA GLY A 272 -21.56 9.84 7.17
C GLY A 272 -20.54 8.78 7.60
N LYS A 273 -20.35 8.51 8.90
CA LYS A 273 -19.40 7.48 9.40
C LYS A 273 -19.58 6.12 8.72
N THR A 274 -20.81 5.64 8.64
CA THR A 274 -21.14 4.37 7.97
C THR A 274 -20.83 4.45 6.47
N THR A 275 -21.07 5.60 5.83
CA THR A 275 -20.72 5.83 4.43
C THR A 275 -19.22 5.74 4.21
N ILE A 276 -18.40 6.35 5.07
CA ILE A 276 -16.94 6.27 5.03
C ILE A 276 -16.48 4.82 5.21
N ALA A 277 -17.03 4.09 6.19
CA ALA A 277 -16.69 2.68 6.43
C ALA A 277 -16.99 1.79 5.22
N LYS A 278 -18.16 1.98 4.57
CA LYS A 278 -18.52 1.28 3.33
C LYS A 278 -17.59 1.66 2.17
N TYR A 279 -17.17 2.92 2.08
CA TYR A 279 -16.25 3.38 1.06
C TYR A 279 -14.86 2.73 1.23
N VAL A 280 -14.33 2.69 2.45
CA VAL A 280 -13.09 1.97 2.80
C VAL A 280 -13.19 0.49 2.42
N TYR A 281 -14.28 -0.17 2.79
CA TYR A 281 -14.52 -1.57 2.42
C TYR A 281 -14.40 -1.78 0.89
N LYS A 282 -15.01 -0.90 0.09
CA LYS A 282 -14.97 -1.00 -1.38
C LYS A 282 -13.57 -0.77 -1.94
N VAL A 283 -12.85 0.24 -1.46
CA VAL A 283 -11.49 0.59 -1.95
C VAL A 283 -10.49 -0.52 -1.67
N PHE A 284 -10.53 -1.11 -0.47
CA PHE A 284 -9.57 -2.14 -0.06
C PHE A 284 -10.00 -3.57 -0.40
N LEU A 285 -11.14 -3.75 -1.06
CA LEU A 285 -11.70 -5.08 -1.36
C LEU A 285 -10.70 -6.01 -2.05
N SER A 286 -9.87 -5.45 -2.94
CA SER A 286 -8.87 -6.19 -3.72
C SER A 286 -7.50 -6.32 -3.05
N GLU A 287 -7.25 -5.60 -1.94
CA GLU A 287 -5.94 -5.59 -1.27
C GLU A 287 -5.83 -6.63 -0.14
N PHE A 288 -6.97 -7.23 0.25
CA PHE A 288 -7.06 -8.22 1.32
C PHE A 288 -7.47 -9.60 0.79
N ASP A 289 -6.95 -10.66 1.41
CA ASP A 289 -7.25 -12.06 1.06
C ASP A 289 -8.66 -12.50 1.47
N GLY A 290 -9.23 -11.82 2.47
CA GLY A 290 -10.59 -12.04 2.93
C GLY A 290 -11.20 -10.78 3.52
N VAL A 291 -12.48 -10.55 3.22
CA VAL A 291 -13.15 -9.28 3.51
C VAL A 291 -14.56 -9.54 4.02
N SER A 292 -15.02 -8.81 5.04
CA SER A 292 -16.39 -8.91 5.56
C SER A 292 -16.91 -7.55 5.97
N LEU A 293 -18.19 -7.28 5.63
CA LEU A 293 -18.90 -6.06 5.97
C LEU A 293 -20.15 -6.41 6.78
N LEU A 294 -20.10 -6.15 8.08
CA LEU A 294 -21.23 -6.30 8.97
C LEU A 294 -21.90 -4.95 9.21
N GLU A 295 -23.07 -4.76 8.60
CA GLU A 295 -23.89 -3.59 8.89
C GLU A 295 -24.79 -3.83 10.09
N ASN A 296 -25.01 -2.79 10.91
CA ASN A 296 -25.96 -2.84 12.04
C ASN A 296 -25.68 -3.94 13.07
N VAL A 297 -24.40 -4.22 13.38
CA VAL A 297 -23.96 -5.29 14.31
C VAL A 297 -24.77 -5.35 15.60
N LYS A 298 -25.07 -4.21 16.23
CA LYS A 298 -25.87 -4.15 17.47
C LYS A 298 -27.27 -4.77 17.32
N ARG A 299 -27.91 -4.59 16.16
CA ARG A 299 -29.25 -5.12 15.86
C ARG A 299 -29.17 -6.62 15.63
N ASP A 300 -28.25 -7.06 14.80
CA ASP A 300 -28.10 -8.47 14.42
C ASP A 300 -27.63 -9.32 15.60
N PHE A 301 -26.73 -8.80 16.43
CA PHE A 301 -26.30 -9.43 17.67
C PHE A 301 -27.49 -9.70 18.60
N LYS A 302 -28.38 -8.71 18.78
CA LYS A 302 -29.56 -8.86 19.65
C LYS A 302 -30.58 -9.84 19.09
N ARG A 303 -30.74 -9.90 17.76
CA ARG A 303 -31.79 -10.70 17.11
C ARG A 303 -31.38 -12.16 16.91
N TYR A 304 -30.14 -12.40 16.53
CA TYR A 304 -29.67 -13.73 16.09
C TYR A 304 -28.55 -14.29 16.98
N GLY A 305 -28.00 -13.47 17.87
CA GLY A 305 -26.94 -13.88 18.78
C GLY A 305 -25.54 -13.89 18.13
N PRO A 306 -24.50 -14.14 18.94
CA PRO A 306 -23.10 -14.10 18.50
C PRO A 306 -22.74 -15.20 17.50
N SER A 307 -23.38 -16.38 17.57
CA SER A 307 -23.09 -17.50 16.68
C SER A 307 -23.40 -17.17 15.22
N HIS A 308 -24.52 -16.47 14.97
CA HIS A 308 -24.92 -16.05 13.64
C HIS A 308 -23.95 -15.03 13.03
N LEU A 309 -23.52 -14.03 13.81
CA LEU A 309 -22.55 -13.05 13.34
C LEU A 309 -21.21 -13.69 13.02
N ARG A 310 -20.75 -14.63 13.84
CA ARG A 310 -19.54 -15.40 13.59
C ARG A 310 -19.63 -16.18 12.28
N GLU A 311 -20.74 -16.88 12.05
CA GLU A 311 -20.96 -17.64 10.81
C GLU A 311 -20.96 -16.71 9.58
N LYS A 312 -21.62 -15.56 9.67
CA LYS A 312 -21.66 -14.56 8.60
C LYS A 312 -20.25 -14.06 8.24
N ILE A 313 -19.45 -13.63 9.22
CA ILE A 313 -18.06 -13.19 9.03
C ILE A 313 -17.24 -14.26 8.31
N LEU A 314 -17.32 -15.50 8.80
CA LEU A 314 -16.55 -16.61 8.25
C LEU A 314 -16.98 -16.91 6.80
N SER A 315 -18.28 -16.89 6.51
CA SER A 315 -18.81 -17.15 5.16
C SER A 315 -18.41 -16.09 4.12
N GLU A 316 -18.15 -14.86 4.56
CA GLU A 316 -17.70 -13.76 3.69
C GLU A 316 -16.18 -13.79 3.49
N ILE A 317 -15.42 -14.10 4.54
CA ILE A 317 -13.95 -14.21 4.49
C ILE A 317 -13.48 -15.43 3.70
N PHE A 318 -14.22 -16.56 3.77
CA PHE A 318 -13.82 -17.82 3.16
C PHE A 318 -14.80 -18.25 2.04
N ARG A 319 -14.29 -18.82 0.95
CA ARG A 319 -15.13 -19.28 -0.18
C ARG A 319 -16.06 -20.42 0.25
N LYS A 320 -17.29 -20.44 -0.30
CA LYS A 320 -18.36 -21.43 0.02
C LYS A 320 -17.96 -22.91 0.02
N LYS A 321 -16.96 -23.32 -0.77
CA LYS A 321 -16.49 -24.72 -0.80
C LYS A 321 -15.79 -25.17 0.49
N ASP A 322 -15.34 -24.24 1.32
CA ASP A 322 -14.64 -24.53 2.59
C ASP A 322 -15.58 -24.63 3.79
N VAL A 323 -16.84 -24.19 3.66
CA VAL A 323 -17.83 -24.04 4.75
C VAL A 323 -18.26 -25.39 5.34
N ASN A 324 -18.34 -26.42 4.51
CA ASN A 324 -18.89 -27.72 4.89
C ASN A 324 -17.98 -28.53 5.84
N THR A 325 -16.76 -28.04 6.13
CA THR A 325 -15.81 -28.67 7.07
C THR A 325 -15.62 -27.89 8.37
N TRP A 326 -16.39 -26.81 8.60
CA TRP A 326 -16.22 -25.91 9.76
C TRP A 326 -16.85 -26.47 11.03
N ASN A 327 -16.34 -27.61 11.50
CA ASN A 327 -16.62 -28.06 12.85
C ASN A 327 -15.72 -27.30 13.84
N LYS A 328 -16.33 -26.37 14.60
CA LYS A 328 -16.07 -25.86 15.97
C LYS A 328 -14.64 -25.67 16.51
N ASP A 329 -13.59 -26.03 15.79
CA ASP A 329 -12.24 -26.11 16.30
C ASP A 329 -11.46 -24.81 16.01
N SER A 330 -10.98 -24.18 17.08
CA SER A 330 -10.25 -22.91 17.01
C SER A 330 -8.90 -23.08 16.30
N ASP A 331 -8.29 -24.26 16.36
CA ASP A 331 -6.93 -24.46 15.86
C ASP A 331 -6.92 -24.60 14.33
N VAL A 332 -7.92 -25.27 13.74
CA VAL A 332 -8.13 -25.32 12.29
C VAL A 332 -8.42 -23.92 11.71
N MET A 333 -9.13 -23.07 12.45
CA MET A 333 -9.39 -21.69 12.05
C MET A 333 -8.12 -20.84 12.03
N LYS A 334 -7.27 -20.97 13.05
CA LYS A 334 -5.99 -20.26 13.10
C LYS A 334 -5.10 -20.65 11.93
N GLU A 335 -5.01 -21.95 11.63
CA GLU A 335 -4.19 -22.45 10.51
C GLU A 335 -4.68 -21.89 9.16
N ARG A 336 -6.00 -21.82 8.94
CA ARG A 336 -6.58 -21.29 7.69
C ARG A 336 -6.50 -19.76 7.54
N LEU A 337 -6.41 -19.03 8.66
CA LEU A 337 -6.20 -17.58 8.70
C LEU A 337 -4.71 -17.23 8.68
N CYS A 338 -3.83 -18.17 9.01
CA CYS A 338 -2.40 -17.95 9.06
C CYS A 338 -1.88 -17.44 7.73
N GLY A 339 -1.17 -16.30 7.76
CA GLY A 339 -0.60 -15.65 6.58
C GLY A 339 -1.61 -14.95 5.67
N LYS A 340 -2.89 -14.83 6.05
CA LYS A 340 -3.90 -14.09 5.27
C LYS A 340 -4.12 -12.69 5.82
N LYS A 341 -4.22 -11.72 4.92
CA LYS A 341 -4.65 -10.35 5.24
C LYS A 341 -6.17 -10.31 5.25
N ILE A 342 -6.77 -9.99 6.39
CA ILE A 342 -8.22 -9.92 6.55
C ILE A 342 -8.68 -8.50 6.86
N LEU A 343 -9.71 -8.02 6.14
CA LEU A 343 -10.40 -6.76 6.44
C LEU A 343 -11.81 -7.03 6.98
N LEU A 344 -12.07 -6.60 8.21
CA LEU A 344 -13.39 -6.68 8.84
C LEU A 344 -13.91 -5.28 9.14
N VAL A 345 -15.07 -4.93 8.57
CA VAL A 345 -15.75 -3.65 8.80
C VAL A 345 -17.07 -3.91 9.54
N LEU A 346 -17.29 -3.21 10.67
CA LEU A 346 -18.36 -3.44 11.65
C LEU A 346 -19.33 -2.27 11.79
#